data_AF-A0A846PQD7-F1
#
_entry.id   AF-A0A846PQD7-F1
#
_cell.length_a   1.000
_cell.length_b   1.000
_cell.length_c   1.000
_cell.angle_alpha   90.00
_cell.angle_beta   90.00
_cell.angle_gamma   90.00
#
_symmetry.space_group_name_H-M   'P 1'
#
loop_
_entity.id
_entity.type
_entity.pdbx_description
1 polymer ?
#
loop_
_entity_poly.entity_id
_entity_poly.type
_entity_poly.pdbx_seq_one_letter_code
_entity_poly.pdbx_strand_id
1 'polypeptide(L)'
;MKKKFLYLAFLILIIITLGTSGCVRAPEGSVTASELLENPVYDTEVTVYGLVSNLGELFCPCFTLTSGGKSLEVWYDLMTDGETEWPAVSVEGIRNGDWVTVTGQLRSSERTEPSKKFWIKSIVKADKTDEVCKDLCGDGTCQEVVCQAVGCPCSETPETCPQDCKSTTELPNPAAVYCERDKGGVFQAVETPEGTAGYCSLPDGRVCEEWAFFRSNGTECNPPE
;
A
#
# COMPACT_ATOMS: atom_id res chain seq x y z
N MET A 1 -23.28 -62.82 -18.75
CA MET A 1 -23.82 -61.62 -19.42
C MET A 1 -24.49 -60.73 -18.38
N LYS A 2 -23.91 -59.57 -18.04
CA LYS A 2 -24.59 -58.41 -17.44
C LYS A 2 -23.68 -57.19 -17.63
N LYS A 3 -24.31 -56.09 -18.03
CA LYS A 3 -23.77 -55.00 -18.84
C LYS A 3 -22.86 -54.06 -18.04
N LYS A 4 -21.82 -53.55 -18.71
CA LYS A 4 -21.02 -52.39 -18.32
C LYS A 4 -21.94 -51.17 -18.15
N PHE A 5 -21.93 -50.53 -16.99
CA PHE A 5 -22.48 -49.18 -16.83
C PHE A 5 -21.32 -48.19 -16.82
N LEU A 6 -21.48 -47.19 -17.66
CA LEU A 6 -20.49 -46.23 -18.13
C LEU A 6 -20.34 -45.08 -17.11
N TYR A 7 -19.11 -44.62 -16.97
CA TYR A 7 -18.64 -43.49 -16.17
C TYR A 7 -19.38 -42.17 -16.46
N LEU A 8 -19.65 -41.38 -15.42
CA LEU A 8 -19.37 -39.93 -15.42
C LEU A 8 -19.41 -39.37 -13.99
N ALA A 9 -18.30 -39.49 -13.25
CA ALA A 9 -18.06 -38.64 -12.09
C ALA A 9 -17.32 -37.40 -12.59
N PHE A 10 -18.01 -36.26 -12.62
CA PHE A 10 -17.41 -34.95 -12.88
C PHE A 10 -16.47 -34.64 -11.71
N LEU A 11 -15.19 -34.98 -11.87
CA LEU A 11 -14.10 -34.40 -11.09
C LEU A 11 -14.00 -32.94 -11.53
N ILE A 12 -14.76 -32.06 -10.87
CA ILE A 12 -14.46 -30.64 -10.87
C ILE A 12 -13.17 -30.53 -10.05
N LEU A 13 -12.04 -30.59 -10.76
CA LEU A 13 -10.77 -30.16 -10.24
C LEU A 13 -10.89 -28.65 -10.03
N ILE A 14 -11.42 -28.24 -8.88
CA ILE A 14 -11.25 -26.87 -8.41
C ILE A 14 -9.75 -26.76 -8.16
N ILE A 15 -9.03 -26.32 -9.18
CA ILE A 15 -7.73 -25.71 -8.99
C ILE A 15 -8.04 -24.47 -8.17
N ILE A 16 -8.05 -24.63 -6.85
CA ILE A 16 -7.86 -23.53 -5.94
C ILE A 16 -6.44 -23.10 -6.27
N THR A 17 -6.32 -22.18 -7.22
CA THR A 17 -5.18 -21.28 -7.23
C THR A 17 -5.27 -20.63 -5.87
N LEU A 18 -4.53 -21.20 -4.90
CA LEU A 18 -4.03 -20.44 -3.78
C LEU A 18 -3.37 -19.26 -4.45
N GLY A 19 -4.11 -18.15 -4.56
CA GLY A 19 -3.51 -16.86 -4.78
C GLY A 19 -2.50 -16.79 -3.68
N THR A 20 -1.23 -16.99 -4.04
CA THR A 20 -0.13 -16.75 -3.15
C THR A 20 -0.25 -15.28 -2.86
N SER A 21 -0.94 -14.95 -1.76
CA SER A 21 -0.88 -13.66 -1.12
C SER A 21 0.60 -13.32 -1.12
N GLY A 22 0.97 -12.32 -1.91
CA GLY A 22 2.35 -11.94 -2.15
C GLY A 22 2.91 -11.42 -0.84
N CYS A 23 3.34 -12.32 0.03
CA CYS A 23 4.01 -11.96 1.26
C CYS A 23 5.33 -11.34 0.86
N VAL A 24 5.57 -10.11 1.35
CA VAL A 24 6.92 -9.54 1.43
C VAL A 24 7.77 -10.59 2.12
N ARG A 25 8.75 -11.14 1.39
CA ARG A 25 9.65 -12.12 1.96
C ARG A 25 10.52 -11.37 2.96
N ALA A 26 10.40 -11.73 4.23
CA ALA A 26 11.29 -11.23 5.26
C ALA A 26 12.75 -11.47 4.81
N PRO A 27 13.72 -10.61 5.18
CA PRO A 27 15.13 -10.83 4.90
C PRO A 27 15.54 -12.26 5.24
N GLU A 28 16.41 -12.85 4.41
CA GLU A 28 16.83 -14.25 4.60
C GLU A 28 17.41 -14.46 6.01
N GLY A 29 16.91 -15.48 6.71
CA GLY A 29 17.27 -15.75 8.11
C GLY A 29 16.47 -14.99 9.17
N SER A 30 15.50 -14.16 8.77
CA SER A 30 14.55 -13.53 9.70
C SER A 30 13.17 -14.21 9.67
N VAL A 31 12.46 -14.12 10.79
CA VAL A 31 11.06 -14.54 10.92
C VAL A 31 10.15 -13.34 11.16
N THR A 32 8.86 -13.52 10.98
CA THR A 32 7.84 -12.52 11.36
C THR A 32 7.44 -12.66 12.83
N ALA A 33 6.84 -11.60 13.39
CA ALA A 33 6.26 -11.62 14.72
C ALA A 33 5.14 -12.65 14.85
N SER A 34 4.35 -12.88 13.79
CA SER A 34 3.33 -13.94 13.81
C SER A 34 3.93 -15.33 13.88
N GLU A 35 4.92 -15.63 13.02
CA GLU A 35 5.60 -16.93 13.03
C GLU A 35 6.24 -17.23 14.39
N LEU A 36 6.90 -16.23 14.99
CA LEU A 36 7.51 -16.37 16.31
C LEU A 36 6.46 -16.55 17.41
N LEU A 37 5.32 -15.84 17.38
CA LEU A 37 4.30 -15.94 18.44
C LEU A 37 3.38 -17.15 18.29
N GLU A 38 3.22 -17.70 17.08
CA GLU A 38 2.51 -18.96 16.85
C GLU A 38 3.31 -20.17 17.30
N ASN A 39 4.64 -20.10 17.18
CA ASN A 39 5.57 -21.14 17.62
C ASN A 39 6.68 -20.53 18.50
N PRO A 40 6.37 -20.13 19.74
CA PRO A 40 7.31 -19.40 20.58
C PRO A 40 8.51 -20.23 20.97
N VAL A 41 9.69 -19.71 20.66
CA VAL A 41 10.98 -20.22 21.13
C VAL A 41 11.53 -19.22 22.14
N TYR A 42 11.55 -19.61 23.40
CA TYR A 42 12.02 -18.75 24.49
C TYR A 42 13.53 -18.84 24.68
N ASP A 43 14.11 -17.74 25.16
CA ASP A 43 15.51 -17.65 25.60
C ASP A 43 16.53 -18.10 24.53
N THR A 44 16.09 -18.12 23.27
CA THR A 44 16.87 -18.47 22.08
C THR A 44 16.95 -17.24 21.18
N GLU A 45 18.14 -17.00 20.64
CA GLU A 45 18.37 -15.85 19.77
C GLU A 45 17.66 -16.06 18.43
N VAL A 46 16.83 -15.08 18.06
CA VAL A 46 16.03 -15.06 16.84
C VAL A 46 16.12 -13.68 16.22
N THR A 47 16.11 -13.63 14.90
CA THR A 47 16.03 -12.40 14.14
C THR A 47 14.61 -12.19 13.64
N VAL A 48 13.99 -11.06 14.00
CA VAL A 48 12.60 -10.74 13.66
C VAL A 48 12.55 -9.50 12.77
N TYR A 49 11.84 -9.62 11.64
CA TYR A 49 11.58 -8.50 10.74
C TYR A 49 10.20 -7.89 11.01
N GLY A 50 10.12 -6.57 11.07
CA GLY A 50 8.83 -5.90 11.28
C GLY A 50 8.85 -4.39 11.20
N LEU A 51 7.65 -3.82 11.26
CA LEU A 51 7.39 -2.39 11.26
C LEU A 51 7.47 -1.81 12.68
N VAL A 52 8.21 -0.73 12.86
CA VAL A 52 8.33 0.00 14.14
C VAL A 52 7.15 0.94 14.35
N SER A 53 6.53 0.88 15.52
CA SER A 53 5.54 1.85 15.99
C SER A 53 5.67 2.14 17.49
N ASN A 54 5.09 3.26 17.95
CA ASN A 54 5.11 3.72 19.35
C ASN A 54 6.52 3.94 19.94
N LEU A 55 7.58 4.07 19.12
CA LEU A 55 8.92 4.38 19.59
C LEU A 55 8.94 5.77 20.23
N GLY A 56 9.35 5.84 21.50
CA GLY A 56 9.34 7.09 22.29
C GLY A 56 7.96 7.55 22.76
N GLU A 57 6.90 6.77 22.47
CA GLU A 57 5.51 7.09 22.85
C GLU A 57 5.02 6.24 24.03
N LEU A 58 5.74 5.16 24.36
CA LEU A 58 5.43 4.27 25.47
C LEU A 58 6.15 4.71 26.76
N PHE A 59 5.59 4.36 27.92
CA PHE A 59 6.20 4.59 29.24
C PHE A 59 7.23 3.50 29.60
N CYS A 60 8.08 3.13 28.65
CA CYS A 60 9.14 2.13 28.76
C CYS A 60 10.25 2.46 27.74
N PRO A 61 11.47 1.94 27.91
CA PRO A 61 12.45 1.90 26.84
C PRO A 61 12.13 0.75 25.86
N CYS A 62 10.93 0.80 25.30
CA CYS A 62 10.42 -0.21 24.39
C CYS A 62 9.57 0.39 23.26
N PHE A 63 9.44 -0.35 22.17
CA PHE A 63 8.58 0.00 21.04
C PHE A 63 7.80 -1.22 20.56
N THR A 64 6.79 -1.00 19.72
CA THR A 64 6.00 -2.08 19.13
C THR A 64 6.58 -2.48 17.77
N LEU A 65 6.87 -3.76 17.59
CA LEU A 65 7.30 -4.32 16.30
C LEU A 65 6.20 -5.21 15.73
N THR A 66 5.67 -4.87 14.55
CA THR A 66 4.53 -5.58 13.97
C THR A 66 4.89 -6.23 12.62
N SER A 67 4.57 -7.52 12.48
CA SER A 67 4.63 -8.23 11.19
C SER A 67 3.74 -9.49 11.21
N GLY A 68 3.21 -9.87 10.04
CA GLY A 68 2.25 -10.98 9.94
C GLY A 68 0.94 -10.76 10.73
N GLY A 69 0.59 -9.51 11.04
CA GLY A 69 -0.62 -9.18 11.82
C GLY A 69 -0.50 -9.39 13.33
N LYS A 70 0.69 -9.71 13.85
CA LYS A 70 0.97 -9.80 15.29
C LYS A 70 2.06 -8.80 15.69
N SER A 71 2.13 -8.51 16.99
CA SER A 71 3.03 -7.49 17.53
C SER A 71 3.83 -8.00 18.73
N LEU A 72 5.11 -7.66 18.73
CA LEU A 72 6.06 -7.84 19.83
C LEU A 72 6.29 -6.50 20.55
N GLU A 73 6.58 -6.58 21.84
CA GLU A 73 7.06 -5.46 22.65
C GLU A 73 8.59 -5.56 22.75
N VAL A 74 9.28 -4.74 21.96
CA VAL A 74 10.73 -4.79 21.79
C VAL A 74 11.41 -3.84 22.77
N TRP A 75 12.21 -4.39 23.68
CA TRP A 75 12.98 -3.66 24.69
C TRP A 75 14.41 -3.45 24.23
N TYR A 76 14.87 -2.19 24.27
CA TYR A 76 16.15 -1.77 23.70
C TYR A 76 17.11 -1.09 24.70
N ASP A 77 16.72 -0.89 25.96
CA ASP A 77 17.64 -0.39 27.00
C ASP A 77 18.20 -1.55 27.83
N LEU A 78 18.97 -1.24 28.88
CA LEU A 78 19.58 -2.23 29.76
C LEU A 78 18.51 -3.15 30.38
N MET A 79 18.61 -4.44 30.07
CA MET A 79 17.73 -5.47 30.61
C MET A 79 18.53 -6.44 31.49
N THR A 80 17.90 -6.95 32.55
CA THR A 80 18.50 -7.97 33.41
C THR A 80 17.43 -8.88 33.96
N ASP A 81 17.74 -10.17 34.07
CA ASP A 81 16.94 -11.16 34.80
C ASP A 81 17.54 -11.51 36.18
N GLY A 82 18.58 -10.79 36.60
CA GLY A 82 19.32 -11.04 37.84
C GLY A 82 20.52 -11.95 37.68
N GLU A 83 20.61 -12.71 36.58
CA GLU A 83 21.77 -13.57 36.26
C GLU A 83 22.55 -13.04 35.04
N THR A 84 21.84 -12.51 34.05
CA THR A 84 22.41 -12.03 32.79
C THR A 84 22.00 -10.58 32.53
N GLU A 85 22.99 -9.71 32.34
CA GLU A 85 22.78 -8.34 31.88
C GLU A 85 22.89 -8.23 30.37
N TRP A 86 21.96 -7.50 29.76
CA TRP A 86 21.91 -7.22 28.33
C TRP A 86 22.15 -5.73 28.11
N PRO A 87 23.14 -5.35 27.29
CA PRO A 87 23.48 -3.95 27.08
C PRO A 87 22.36 -3.24 26.31
N ALA A 88 22.24 -1.94 26.55
CA ALA A 88 21.35 -1.09 25.77
C ALA A 88 21.76 -1.06 24.29
N VAL A 89 20.77 -1.11 23.41
CA VAL A 89 20.89 -1.01 21.96
C VAL A 89 20.49 0.39 21.53
N SER A 90 21.36 1.07 20.79
CA SER A 90 21.03 2.38 20.22
C SER A 90 19.92 2.24 19.18
N VAL A 91 18.89 3.08 19.30
CA VAL A 91 17.80 3.24 18.33
C VAL A 91 17.92 4.55 17.55
N GLU A 92 19.11 5.19 17.60
CA GLU A 92 19.38 6.39 16.83
C GLU A 92 19.19 6.14 15.32
N GLY A 93 18.46 7.04 14.65
CA GLY A 93 18.14 6.90 13.22
C GLY A 93 16.93 6.00 12.90
N ILE A 94 16.31 5.37 13.90
CA ILE A 94 15.06 4.61 13.77
C ILE A 94 13.87 5.53 14.09
N ARG A 95 12.80 5.43 13.31
CA ARG A 95 11.56 6.20 13.45
C ARG A 95 10.34 5.29 13.37
N ASN A 96 9.22 5.75 13.90
CA ASN A 96 7.92 5.12 13.64
C ASN A 96 7.66 5.07 12.13
N GLY A 97 7.22 3.91 11.64
CA GLY A 97 7.06 3.62 10.22
C GLY A 97 8.29 3.03 9.52
N ASP A 98 9.46 2.99 10.17
CA ASP A 98 10.62 2.29 9.62
C ASP A 98 10.44 0.77 9.74
N TRP A 99 10.81 0.05 8.69
CA TRP A 99 11.00 -1.40 8.75
C TRP A 99 12.39 -1.70 9.28
N VAL A 100 12.47 -2.64 10.23
CA VAL A 100 13.71 -3.01 10.88
C VAL A 100 13.81 -4.52 11.01
N THR A 101 15.04 -4.99 11.11
CA THR A 101 15.38 -6.33 11.56
C THR A 101 15.98 -6.21 12.96
N VAL A 102 15.38 -6.89 13.93
CA VAL A 102 15.89 -6.95 15.30
C VAL A 102 16.38 -8.35 15.62
N THR A 103 17.54 -8.47 16.27
CA THR A 103 18.05 -9.75 16.75
C THR A 103 18.01 -9.76 18.26
N GLY A 104 17.41 -10.79 18.85
CA GLY A 104 17.10 -10.80 20.27
C GLY A 104 16.46 -12.10 20.74
N GLN A 105 15.89 -12.07 21.94
CA GLN A 105 15.24 -13.23 22.57
C GLN A 105 13.82 -12.91 23.00
N LEU A 106 12.90 -13.83 22.70
CA LEU A 106 11.59 -13.84 23.31
C LEU A 106 11.73 -14.33 24.76
N ARG A 107 11.31 -13.51 25.71
CA ARG A 107 11.44 -13.84 27.14
C ARG A 107 10.21 -14.59 27.61
N SER A 108 10.41 -15.67 28.36
CA SER A 108 9.30 -16.37 29.00
C SER A 108 8.56 -15.47 30.01
N SER A 109 7.27 -15.74 30.21
CA SER A 109 6.46 -15.11 31.26
C SER A 109 5.88 -16.21 32.15
N GLU A 110 5.71 -15.92 33.43
CA GLU A 110 5.05 -16.84 34.38
C GLU A 110 3.51 -16.90 34.22
N ARG A 111 2.96 -16.26 33.18
CA ARG A 111 1.51 -16.15 32.93
C ARG A 111 1.05 -17.19 31.92
N THR A 112 -0.27 -17.45 31.91
CA THR A 112 -0.93 -18.39 30.99
C THR A 112 -0.87 -17.97 29.52
N GLU A 113 -0.57 -16.70 29.21
CA GLU A 113 -0.41 -16.22 27.83
C GLU A 113 1.07 -16.14 27.44
N PRO A 114 1.41 -16.52 26.18
CA PRO A 114 2.77 -16.40 25.69
C PRO A 114 3.21 -14.93 25.75
N SER A 115 4.35 -14.70 26.41
CA SER A 115 4.99 -13.40 26.50
C SER A 115 5.21 -12.79 25.12
N LYS A 116 5.00 -11.48 25.01
CA LYS A 116 5.35 -10.67 23.84
C LYS A 116 6.64 -9.87 24.04
N LYS A 117 7.28 -10.05 25.20
CA LYS A 117 8.47 -9.29 25.60
C LYS A 117 9.69 -9.81 24.86
N PHE A 118 10.26 -8.97 24.01
CA PHE A 118 11.40 -9.32 23.17
C PHE A 118 12.59 -8.42 23.51
N TRP A 119 13.70 -8.99 23.98
CA TRP A 119 14.91 -8.23 24.34
C TRP A 119 15.89 -8.28 23.18
N ILE A 120 16.36 -7.12 22.72
CA ILE A 120 17.23 -7.07 21.53
C ILE A 120 18.70 -6.87 21.90
N LYS A 121 19.58 -7.45 21.08
CA LYS A 121 21.03 -7.22 21.05
C LYS A 121 21.44 -6.28 19.93
N SER A 122 20.67 -6.27 18.85
CA SER A 122 20.94 -5.41 17.70
C SER A 122 19.66 -5.06 16.97
N ILE A 123 19.67 -3.88 16.37
CA ILE A 123 18.65 -3.40 15.45
C ILE A 123 19.35 -2.92 14.18
N VAL A 124 18.82 -3.33 13.04
CA VAL A 124 19.28 -2.88 11.72
C VAL A 124 18.07 -2.36 10.99
N LYS A 125 18.13 -1.09 10.57
CA LYS A 125 17.12 -0.53 9.68
C LYS A 125 17.19 -1.28 8.36
N ALA A 126 16.04 -1.75 7.87
CA ALA A 126 16.01 -2.33 6.54
C ALA A 126 16.32 -1.22 5.54
N ASP A 127 17.38 -1.41 4.76
CA ASP A 127 17.57 -0.59 3.57
C ASP A 127 16.34 -0.77 2.70
N LYS A 128 15.88 0.33 2.08
CA LYS A 128 14.95 0.27 0.96
C LYS A 128 15.66 -0.49 -0.16
N THR A 129 15.67 -1.81 -0.08
CA THR A 129 16.24 -2.63 -1.14
C THR A 129 15.23 -2.55 -2.28
N ASP A 130 15.67 -1.92 -3.36
CA ASP A 130 14.93 -1.48 -4.55
C ASP A 130 14.26 -2.61 -5.36
N GLU A 131 13.97 -3.77 -4.77
CA GLU A 131 13.41 -4.94 -5.48
C GLU A 131 11.93 -5.21 -5.19
N VAL A 132 11.31 -4.49 -4.25
CA VAL A 132 9.88 -4.66 -3.91
C VAL A 132 9.02 -3.44 -4.24
N CYS A 133 9.64 -2.28 -4.48
CA CYS A 133 8.93 -1.06 -4.86
C CYS A 133 9.67 -0.40 -6.02
N LYS A 134 9.07 -0.45 -7.20
CA LYS A 134 9.58 0.23 -8.38
C LYS A 134 8.96 1.61 -8.44
N ASP A 135 9.77 2.66 -8.40
CA ASP A 135 9.31 4.02 -8.70
C ASP A 135 8.81 4.06 -10.16
N LEU A 136 7.52 4.33 -10.34
CA LEU A 136 6.86 4.43 -11.64
C LEU A 136 6.58 5.88 -12.04
N CYS A 137 7.05 6.83 -11.25
CA CYS A 137 6.78 8.23 -11.47
C CYS A 137 7.33 8.69 -12.82
N GLY A 138 6.45 9.28 -13.64
CA GLY A 138 6.69 9.69 -15.02
C GLY A 138 6.19 8.70 -16.06
N ASP A 139 5.46 7.65 -15.69
CA ASP A 139 4.79 6.75 -16.62
C ASP A 139 3.42 7.27 -17.09
N GLY A 140 2.95 8.37 -16.49
CA GLY A 140 1.74 9.09 -16.86
C GLY A 140 0.48 8.62 -16.13
N THR A 141 0.61 7.77 -15.10
CA THR A 141 -0.51 7.35 -14.25
C THR A 141 -0.17 7.59 -12.78
N CYS A 142 -1.04 8.25 -12.02
CA CYS A 142 -0.84 8.36 -10.58
C CYS A 142 -1.12 7.03 -9.88
N GLN A 143 -0.10 6.28 -9.46
CA GLN A 143 -0.33 5.01 -8.76
C GLN A 143 -0.58 5.23 -7.26
N GLU A 144 -1.83 5.07 -6.86
CA GLU A 144 -2.24 5.05 -5.46
C GLU A 144 -1.67 3.83 -4.70
N VAL A 145 -1.31 2.76 -5.43
CA VAL A 145 -0.68 1.54 -4.91
C VAL A 145 0.47 1.10 -5.84
N VAL A 146 1.69 1.54 -5.56
CA VAL A 146 2.90 1.08 -6.29
C VAL A 146 3.36 -0.30 -5.82
N CYS A 147 3.01 -0.70 -4.59
CA CYS A 147 3.42 -1.96 -3.99
C CYS A 147 2.19 -2.72 -3.46
N GLN A 148 2.00 -3.99 -3.86
CA GLN A 148 0.95 -4.88 -3.31
C GLN A 148 1.32 -5.45 -1.92
N ALA A 149 1.96 -4.64 -1.07
CA ALA A 149 2.42 -5.04 0.24
C ALA A 149 1.65 -4.30 1.33
N VAL A 150 1.13 -5.05 2.31
CA VAL A 150 0.52 -4.48 3.51
C VAL A 150 1.62 -3.76 4.31
N GLY A 151 1.58 -2.43 4.36
CA GLY A 151 2.51 -1.60 5.16
C GLY A 151 3.65 -0.91 4.40
N CYS A 152 3.56 -0.77 3.07
CA CYS A 152 4.50 0.05 2.27
C CYS A 152 3.89 1.42 1.92
N PRO A 153 4.54 2.55 2.27
CA PRO A 153 4.10 3.89 1.90
C PRO A 153 4.70 4.31 0.55
N CYS A 154 4.36 3.59 -0.52
CA CYS A 154 4.71 3.99 -1.88
C CYS A 154 3.44 4.29 -2.66
N SER A 155 2.55 5.08 -2.09
CA SER A 155 1.51 5.76 -2.87
C SER A 155 2.17 6.96 -3.53
N GLU A 156 2.07 7.07 -4.84
CA GLU A 156 2.41 8.32 -5.50
C GLU A 156 1.40 9.39 -5.03
N THR A 157 1.93 10.51 -4.56
CA THR A 157 1.15 11.66 -4.09
C THR A 157 1.52 12.88 -4.91
N PRO A 158 0.70 13.96 -4.88
CA PRO A 158 1.09 15.21 -5.50
C PRO A 158 2.44 15.77 -5.00
N GLU A 159 2.90 15.41 -3.80
CA GLU A 159 4.23 15.82 -3.30
C GLU A 159 5.36 14.91 -3.80
N THR A 160 5.09 13.61 -3.96
CA THR A 160 6.12 12.60 -4.25
C THR A 160 6.24 12.32 -5.75
N CYS A 161 5.15 12.43 -6.51
CA CYS A 161 5.13 12.39 -7.97
C CYS A 161 4.23 13.50 -8.57
N PRO A 162 4.66 14.77 -8.54
CA PRO A 162 3.84 15.89 -9.02
C PRO A 162 3.50 15.84 -10.52
N GLN A 163 4.26 15.07 -11.30
CA GLN A 163 4.07 14.95 -12.75
C GLN A 163 2.87 14.04 -13.09
N ASP A 164 2.70 12.94 -12.37
CA ASP A 164 1.62 11.97 -12.64
C ASP A 164 0.44 12.15 -11.69
N CYS A 165 0.70 12.54 -10.45
CA CYS A 165 -0.30 12.77 -9.40
C CYS A 165 -0.72 14.22 -9.24
N LYS A 166 -0.58 15.02 -10.31
CA LYS A 166 -1.13 16.38 -10.31
C LYS A 166 -2.64 16.28 -10.14
N SER A 167 -3.11 16.60 -8.93
CA SER A 167 -4.53 16.84 -8.67
C SER A 167 -4.93 18.03 -9.53
N THR A 168 -5.48 17.77 -10.71
CA THR A 168 -6.33 18.74 -11.39
C THR A 168 -7.58 18.84 -10.54
N THR A 169 -7.52 19.66 -9.49
CA THR A 169 -8.65 20.05 -8.66
C THR A 169 -9.57 21.00 -9.43
N GLU A 170 -9.83 20.68 -10.69
CA GLU A 170 -10.89 21.24 -11.48
C GLU A 170 -11.83 20.08 -11.75
N LEU A 171 -12.99 20.10 -11.11
CA LEU A 171 -14.07 19.22 -11.55
C LEU A 171 -14.20 19.43 -13.06
N PRO A 172 -14.12 18.35 -13.86
CA PRO A 172 -14.12 18.50 -15.29
C PRO A 172 -15.43 19.16 -15.72
N ASN A 173 -15.33 20.16 -16.59
CA ASN A 173 -16.48 20.87 -17.13
C ASN A 173 -17.46 19.84 -17.75
N PRO A 174 -18.68 19.66 -17.21
CA PRO A 174 -19.61 18.66 -17.72
C PRO A 174 -19.97 18.83 -19.20
N ALA A 175 -19.98 20.07 -19.71
CA ALA A 175 -20.27 20.35 -21.11
C ALA A 175 -19.12 19.92 -22.04
N ALA A 176 -17.87 20.20 -21.65
CA ALA A 176 -16.68 19.74 -22.37
C ALA A 176 -16.58 18.20 -22.36
N VAL A 177 -16.81 17.57 -21.21
CA VAL A 177 -16.83 16.10 -21.09
C VAL A 177 -17.88 15.48 -22.00
N TYR A 178 -19.08 16.06 -22.02
CA TYR A 178 -20.15 15.60 -22.89
C TYR A 178 -19.80 15.75 -24.38
N CYS A 179 -19.15 16.84 -24.76
CA CYS A 179 -18.64 17.02 -26.12
C CYS A 179 -17.67 15.90 -26.51
N GLU A 180 -16.63 15.69 -25.72
CA GLU A 180 -15.53 14.79 -26.05
C GLU A 180 -15.90 13.31 -25.90
N ARG A 181 -16.53 12.95 -24.79
CA ARG A 181 -16.78 11.54 -24.43
C ARG A 181 -18.11 11.03 -24.97
N ASP A 182 -19.19 11.77 -24.81
CA ASP A 182 -20.53 11.29 -25.18
C ASP A 182 -20.84 11.51 -26.67
N LYS A 183 -20.22 12.52 -27.30
CA LYS A 183 -20.46 12.87 -28.70
C LYS A 183 -19.26 12.66 -29.62
N GLY A 184 -18.10 12.33 -29.08
CA GLY A 184 -16.86 12.12 -29.85
C GLY A 184 -16.40 13.38 -30.58
N GLY A 185 -16.79 14.56 -30.08
CA GLY A 185 -16.36 15.86 -30.60
C GLY A 185 -15.02 16.31 -30.01
N VAL A 186 -14.57 17.48 -30.44
CA VAL A 186 -13.36 18.15 -29.93
C VAL A 186 -13.78 19.44 -29.24
N PHE A 187 -13.44 19.58 -27.95
CA PHE A 187 -13.71 20.78 -27.17
C PHE A 187 -12.65 21.88 -27.44
N GLN A 188 -13.11 23.13 -27.55
CA GLN A 188 -12.27 24.31 -27.70
C GLN A 188 -12.80 25.47 -26.85
N ALA A 189 -11.94 26.05 -26.01
CA ALA A 189 -12.22 27.29 -25.29
C ALA A 189 -11.81 28.50 -26.13
N VAL A 190 -12.68 29.50 -26.23
CA VAL A 190 -12.48 30.73 -27.00
C VAL A 190 -12.66 31.91 -26.07
N GLU A 191 -11.72 32.86 -26.09
CA GLU A 191 -11.86 34.13 -25.38
C GLU A 191 -12.84 35.05 -26.12
N THR A 192 -13.83 35.58 -25.41
CA THR A 192 -14.81 36.55 -25.89
C THR A 192 -14.80 37.80 -24.98
N PRO A 193 -15.38 38.92 -25.42
CA PRO A 193 -15.52 40.11 -24.57
C PRO A 193 -16.28 39.86 -23.25
N GLU A 194 -17.15 38.85 -23.21
CA GLU A 194 -17.97 38.46 -22.07
C GLU A 194 -17.30 37.41 -21.17
N GLY A 195 -16.15 36.87 -21.55
CA GLY A 195 -15.41 35.85 -20.80
C GLY A 195 -14.86 34.74 -21.69
N THR A 196 -14.89 33.50 -21.22
CA THR A 196 -14.47 32.34 -22.02
C THR A 196 -15.71 31.56 -22.43
N ALA A 197 -15.90 31.35 -23.73
CA ALA A 197 -16.95 30.50 -24.28
C ALA A 197 -16.36 29.15 -24.72
N GLY A 198 -17.09 28.06 -24.47
CA GLY A 198 -16.70 26.72 -24.89
C GLY A 198 -17.46 26.29 -26.15
N TYR A 199 -16.77 25.66 -27.09
CA TYR A 199 -17.36 25.15 -28.32
C TYR A 199 -16.99 23.68 -28.55
N CYS A 200 -17.96 22.91 -29.04
CA CYS A 200 -17.83 21.51 -29.39
C CYS A 200 -17.83 21.34 -30.92
N SER A 201 -16.71 20.89 -31.48
CA SER A 201 -16.59 20.51 -32.89
C SER A 201 -16.98 19.04 -33.06
N LEU A 202 -18.10 18.76 -33.71
CA LEU A 202 -18.67 17.43 -33.85
C LEU A 202 -18.14 16.70 -35.10
N PRO A 203 -18.16 15.35 -35.12
CA PRO A 203 -17.74 14.55 -36.29
C PRO A 203 -18.57 14.81 -37.56
N ASP A 204 -19.80 15.30 -37.41
CA ASP A 204 -20.69 15.69 -38.52
C ASP A 204 -20.36 17.07 -39.11
N GLY A 205 -19.33 17.75 -38.57
CA GLY A 205 -18.86 19.05 -39.02
C GLY A 205 -19.56 20.24 -38.36
N ARG A 206 -20.55 20.02 -37.48
CA ARG A 206 -21.16 21.12 -36.70
C ARG A 206 -20.21 21.61 -35.61
N VAL A 207 -20.27 22.90 -35.33
CA VAL A 207 -19.62 23.52 -34.16
C VAL A 207 -20.72 24.15 -33.32
N CYS A 208 -20.85 23.71 -32.07
CA CYS A 208 -21.94 24.12 -31.18
C CYS A 208 -21.37 24.66 -29.87
N GLU A 209 -21.91 25.75 -29.33
CA GLU A 209 -21.62 26.22 -27.98
C GLU A 209 -21.93 25.09 -26.98
N GLU A 210 -20.95 24.81 -26.11
CA GLU A 210 -20.91 23.56 -25.35
C GLU A 210 -22.08 23.43 -24.38
N TRP A 211 -22.51 24.52 -23.74
CA TRP A 211 -23.49 24.48 -22.67
C TRP A 211 -24.91 24.40 -23.20
N ALA A 212 -25.23 25.11 -24.29
CA ALA A 212 -26.47 24.97 -25.03
C ALA A 212 -26.62 23.55 -25.57
N PHE A 213 -25.55 23.00 -26.14
CA PHE A 213 -25.54 21.64 -26.66
C PHE A 213 -25.68 20.59 -25.55
N PHE A 214 -25.00 20.76 -24.41
CA PHE A 214 -25.12 19.88 -23.24
C PHE A 214 -26.52 19.92 -22.62
N ARG A 215 -27.03 21.10 -22.26
CA ARG A 215 -28.33 21.25 -21.58
C ARG A 215 -29.51 20.81 -22.43
N SER A 216 -29.39 20.89 -23.75
CA SER A 216 -30.40 20.42 -24.69
C SER A 216 -30.29 18.92 -25.02
N ASN A 217 -29.37 18.20 -24.38
CA ASN A 217 -29.05 16.80 -24.68
C ASN A 217 -28.73 16.58 -26.18
N GLY A 218 -28.02 17.52 -26.77
CA GLY A 218 -27.53 17.48 -28.14
C GLY A 218 -28.54 17.90 -29.22
N THR A 219 -29.68 18.49 -28.84
CA THR A 219 -30.73 18.91 -29.80
C THR A 219 -30.56 20.34 -30.29
N GLU A 220 -29.97 21.23 -29.49
CA GLU A 220 -29.70 22.63 -29.84
C GLU A 220 -28.22 22.82 -30.17
N CYS A 221 -27.92 23.56 -31.24
CA CYS A 221 -26.56 23.85 -31.67
C CYS A 221 -26.45 25.33 -32.04
N ASN A 222 -25.88 26.12 -31.14
CA ASN A 222 -25.63 27.53 -31.36
C ASN A 222 -24.21 27.69 -31.91
N PRO A 223 -24.02 28.08 -33.18
CA PRO A 223 -22.69 28.20 -33.77
C PRO A 223 -21.92 29.38 -33.16
N PRO A 224 -20.59 29.41 -33.31
CA PRO A 224 -19.79 30.59 -32.98
C PRO A 224 -20.30 31.81 -33.78
N GLU A 225 -20.36 32.98 -33.12
CA GLU A 225 -20.67 34.27 -33.77
C GLU A 225 -19.51 34.80 -34.62
#